data_AF-A0A8W7Q0Z6-F1
#
_entry.id   AF-A0A8W7Q0Z6-F1
#
_cell.length_a   1.000
_cell.length_b   1.000
_cell.length_c   1.000
_cell.angle_alpha   90.00
_cell.angle_beta   90.00
_cell.angle_gamma   90.00
#
_symmetry.space_group_name_H-M   'P 1'
#
loop_
_entity.id
_entity.type
_entity.pdbx_description
1 polymer ?
#
loop_
_entity_poly.entity_id
_entity_poly.type
_entity_poly.pdbx_seq_one_letter_code
_entity_poly.pdbx_strand_id
1 'polypeptide(L)'
;LLGSNSAFGATSLLTVNSGATFNTNNFSQSVGALTNLGTVRLDPGVLTSGLLTNTGVIDLAGGTLNLSAGGTSTAVGGLTGAGTLNVNGGDLALSAANGGLSATTHIASGASVTASAANALGTSAVDVGGTLNLDATDTLANVLSGAGTVNTDAAIGLTGANSFSGSHNVNAGGALTVTAANNLGTSVARVNLTDATAQLLLTGFAGTLANTLSGVVGSTVQLNTGSSVNLTGANADFDGLFDLLGNSTLTVSQPANLGSGSVNIASGSTLAFDSFAGGALTALNNALSGAGTWVLRNSNITLAGNSTDVVGFGGLLDINTASSLTLDGVTALNAGTVLNVNDASSTLNIATTGSYTLNNTLTGAGQVNVDTANTAFNLGAGAGSAFTGNVTLNNATFSLAGTNAGALVGAGLTLGSGSVTTVGVPGTPATETLRALALNGGTLTFTGGAPLSLA
;
A
#
# COMPACT_ATOMS: atom_id res chain seq x y z
N LEU A 1 -46.90 -23.69 -18.76
CA LEU A 1 -46.13 -24.88 -18.36
C LEU A 1 -45.70 -25.61 -19.62
N LEU A 2 -44.46 -26.09 -19.67
CA LEU A 2 -43.95 -26.90 -20.78
C LEU A 2 -44.07 -28.40 -20.49
N GLY A 3 -44.10 -29.20 -21.56
CA GLY A 3 -44.23 -30.66 -21.50
C GLY A 3 -43.10 -31.44 -22.21
N SER A 4 -42.12 -30.75 -22.80
CA SER A 4 -40.98 -31.37 -23.48
C SER A 4 -39.79 -30.40 -23.64
N ASN A 5 -38.59 -30.95 -23.84
CA ASN A 5 -37.42 -30.18 -24.24
C ASN A 5 -37.59 -29.65 -25.66
N SER A 6 -37.04 -28.45 -25.94
CA SER A 6 -37.05 -27.83 -27.27
C SER A 6 -38.45 -27.65 -27.88
N ALA A 7 -39.47 -27.50 -27.04
CA ALA A 7 -40.86 -27.29 -27.45
C ALA A 7 -41.05 -26.02 -28.30
N PHE A 8 -40.18 -25.02 -28.10
CA PHE A 8 -40.18 -23.79 -28.88
C PHE A 8 -39.50 -23.91 -30.25
N GLY A 9 -38.82 -25.02 -30.56
CA GLY A 9 -38.08 -25.17 -31.81
C GLY A 9 -37.12 -23.99 -32.06
N ALA A 10 -37.19 -23.36 -33.24
CA ALA A 10 -36.38 -22.21 -33.64
C ALA A 10 -37.07 -20.86 -33.35
N THR A 11 -37.64 -20.70 -32.15
CA THR A 11 -38.31 -19.45 -31.76
C THR A 11 -37.29 -18.31 -31.67
N SER A 12 -37.48 -17.26 -32.48
CA SER A 12 -36.58 -16.10 -32.51
C SER A 12 -36.75 -15.18 -31.30
N LEU A 13 -37.96 -15.06 -30.75
CA LEU A 13 -38.26 -14.21 -29.61
C LEU A 13 -39.34 -14.85 -28.74
N LEU A 14 -39.05 -15.01 -27.45
CA LEU A 14 -40.05 -15.30 -26.42
C LEU A 14 -40.39 -14.01 -25.69
N THR A 15 -41.66 -13.62 -25.69
CA THR A 15 -42.17 -12.51 -24.87
C THR A 15 -43.06 -13.05 -23.76
N VAL A 16 -42.76 -12.70 -22.52
CA VAL A 16 -43.61 -12.98 -21.35
C VAL A 16 -44.19 -11.65 -20.89
N ASN A 17 -45.47 -11.44 -21.21
CA ASN A 17 -46.16 -10.19 -20.91
C ASN A 17 -46.37 -9.98 -19.40
N SER A 18 -46.63 -8.73 -19.00
CA SER A 18 -47.01 -8.42 -17.63
C SER A 18 -48.21 -9.25 -17.16
N GLY A 19 -48.13 -9.77 -15.93
CA GLY A 19 -49.12 -10.68 -15.36
C GLY A 19 -49.09 -12.12 -15.89
N ALA A 20 -48.30 -12.42 -16.93
CA ALA A 20 -48.12 -13.78 -17.41
C ALA A 20 -47.04 -14.53 -16.62
N THR A 21 -47.19 -15.85 -16.53
CA THR A 21 -46.17 -16.74 -15.97
C THR A 21 -45.73 -17.76 -17.02
N PHE A 22 -44.43 -17.76 -17.30
CA PHE A 22 -43.77 -18.84 -18.03
C PHE A 22 -43.02 -19.73 -17.04
N ASN A 23 -43.26 -21.02 -17.09
CA ASN A 23 -42.60 -22.01 -16.24
C ASN A 23 -42.03 -23.12 -17.14
N THR A 24 -40.72 -23.36 -17.01
CA THR A 24 -39.97 -24.38 -17.77
C THR A 24 -40.36 -25.80 -17.37
N ASN A 25 -40.84 -26.01 -16.15
CA ASN A 25 -41.29 -27.30 -15.62
C ASN A 25 -40.23 -28.40 -15.80
N ASN A 26 -38.98 -28.10 -15.45
CA ASN A 26 -37.82 -28.99 -15.58
C ASN A 26 -37.39 -29.28 -17.03
N PHE A 27 -37.99 -28.65 -18.03
CA PHE A 27 -37.61 -28.81 -19.43
C PHE A 27 -36.66 -27.72 -19.91
N SER A 28 -35.78 -28.08 -20.83
CA SER A 28 -34.79 -27.18 -21.42
C SER A 28 -35.28 -26.57 -22.72
N GLN A 29 -35.13 -25.26 -22.87
CA GLN A 29 -35.53 -24.49 -24.05
C GLN A 29 -34.41 -23.59 -24.56
N SER A 30 -34.45 -23.29 -25.86
CA SER A 30 -33.59 -22.30 -26.49
C SER A 30 -34.45 -21.31 -27.28
N VAL A 31 -34.16 -20.03 -27.16
CA VAL A 31 -34.82 -18.94 -27.89
C VAL A 31 -33.79 -17.93 -28.40
N GLY A 32 -34.07 -17.25 -29.50
CA GLY A 32 -33.18 -16.22 -30.04
C GLY A 32 -33.04 -14.99 -29.13
N ALA A 33 -34.11 -14.61 -28.45
CA ALA A 33 -34.14 -13.54 -27.45
C ALA A 33 -35.28 -13.76 -26.45
N LEU A 34 -35.15 -13.17 -25.25
CA LEU A 34 -36.16 -13.17 -24.20
C LEU A 34 -36.50 -11.74 -23.79
N THR A 35 -37.77 -11.35 -23.97
CA THR A 35 -38.35 -10.14 -23.37
C THR A 35 -39.30 -10.54 -22.25
N ASN A 36 -38.96 -10.21 -21.01
CA ASN A 36 -39.77 -10.56 -19.84
C ASN A 36 -40.28 -9.30 -19.12
N LEU A 37 -41.60 -9.17 -19.04
CA LEU A 37 -42.34 -8.21 -18.22
C LEU A 37 -43.16 -8.91 -17.11
N GLY A 38 -43.25 -10.25 -17.16
CA GLY A 38 -44.02 -11.08 -16.23
C GLY A 38 -43.11 -11.90 -15.31
N THR A 39 -43.47 -13.15 -15.10
CA THR A 39 -42.68 -14.10 -14.30
C THR A 39 -42.18 -15.25 -15.16
N VAL A 40 -40.87 -15.49 -15.14
CA VAL A 40 -40.24 -16.70 -15.66
C VAL A 40 -39.77 -17.53 -14.47
N ARG A 41 -40.12 -18.81 -14.42
CA ARG A 41 -39.63 -19.75 -13.41
C ARG A 41 -38.91 -20.90 -14.10
N LEU A 42 -37.65 -21.15 -13.71
CA LEU A 42 -36.78 -22.09 -14.41
C LEU A 42 -36.76 -23.51 -13.85
N ASP A 43 -37.43 -23.81 -12.72
CA ASP A 43 -37.66 -25.16 -12.15
C ASP A 43 -36.78 -26.26 -12.77
N PRO A 44 -35.80 -26.81 -12.04
CA PRO A 44 -34.45 -27.28 -12.47
C PRO A 44 -34.14 -27.52 -13.97
N GLY A 45 -34.65 -26.68 -14.86
CA GLY A 45 -34.52 -26.74 -16.32
C GLY A 45 -33.54 -25.70 -16.81
N VAL A 46 -33.26 -25.73 -18.11
CA VAL A 46 -32.30 -24.81 -18.75
C VAL A 46 -33.01 -23.89 -19.72
N LEU A 47 -32.90 -22.58 -19.53
CA LEU A 47 -33.33 -21.62 -20.54
C LEU A 47 -32.11 -20.97 -21.18
N THR A 48 -31.90 -21.22 -22.47
CA THR A 48 -30.89 -20.54 -23.26
C THR A 48 -31.55 -19.42 -24.07
N SER A 49 -31.04 -18.20 -23.92
CA SER A 49 -31.45 -17.02 -24.67
C SER A 49 -30.25 -16.36 -25.33
N GLY A 50 -30.46 -15.74 -26.48
CA GLY A 50 -29.52 -14.74 -27.01
C GLY A 50 -29.57 -13.49 -26.16
N LEU A 51 -30.24 -12.44 -26.63
CA LEU A 51 -30.38 -11.18 -25.89
C LEU A 51 -31.46 -11.31 -24.81
N LEU A 52 -31.16 -10.84 -23.60
CA LEU A 52 -32.13 -10.67 -22.51
C LEU A 52 -32.65 -9.23 -22.41
N THR A 53 -33.94 -9.05 -22.24
CA THR A 53 -34.56 -7.80 -21.78
C THR A 53 -35.53 -8.12 -20.67
N ASN A 54 -35.10 -7.92 -19.42
CA ASN A 54 -35.88 -8.25 -18.23
C ASN A 54 -36.30 -6.99 -17.46
N THR A 55 -37.61 -6.81 -17.38
CA THR A 55 -38.31 -5.80 -16.55
C THR A 55 -39.32 -6.46 -15.60
N GLY A 56 -39.43 -7.80 -15.65
CA GLY A 56 -40.19 -8.62 -14.73
C GLY A 56 -39.29 -9.42 -13.79
N VAL A 57 -39.73 -10.60 -13.39
CA VAL A 57 -38.99 -11.51 -12.50
C VAL A 57 -38.59 -12.78 -13.24
N ILE A 58 -37.34 -13.20 -13.08
CA ILE A 58 -36.83 -14.52 -13.45
C ILE A 58 -36.37 -15.22 -12.17
N ASP A 59 -37.12 -16.22 -11.75
CA ASP A 59 -36.78 -17.12 -10.65
C ASP A 59 -36.05 -18.35 -11.20
N LEU A 60 -34.76 -18.46 -10.87
CA LEU A 60 -33.93 -19.57 -11.33
C LEU A 60 -34.35 -20.88 -10.67
N ALA A 61 -34.90 -20.89 -9.45
CA ALA A 61 -35.51 -22.08 -8.82
C ALA A 61 -34.69 -23.40 -8.94
N GLY A 62 -33.35 -23.32 -8.92
CA GLY A 62 -32.43 -24.45 -9.08
C GLY A 62 -32.06 -24.80 -10.53
N GLY A 63 -32.63 -24.12 -11.51
CA GLY A 63 -32.34 -24.24 -12.95
C GLY A 63 -31.20 -23.35 -13.43
N THR A 64 -30.99 -23.35 -14.75
CA THR A 64 -29.89 -22.63 -15.41
C THR A 64 -30.42 -21.64 -16.43
N LEU A 65 -29.99 -20.38 -16.32
CA LEU A 65 -30.17 -19.36 -17.35
C LEU A 65 -28.87 -19.19 -18.13
N ASN A 66 -28.86 -19.49 -19.43
CA ASN A 66 -27.73 -19.21 -20.32
C ASN A 66 -28.04 -18.00 -21.19
N LEU A 67 -27.15 -17.00 -21.18
CA LEU A 67 -27.22 -15.81 -22.03
C LEU A 67 -26.03 -15.83 -23.01
N SER A 68 -26.28 -15.96 -24.31
CA SER A 68 -25.21 -15.95 -25.31
C SER A 68 -24.88 -14.55 -25.85
N ALA A 69 -25.73 -13.55 -25.61
CA ALA A 69 -25.53 -12.17 -26.04
C ALA A 69 -25.81 -11.13 -24.94
N GLY A 70 -25.75 -11.54 -23.67
CA GLY A 70 -25.98 -10.67 -22.52
C GLY A 70 -27.40 -10.11 -22.47
N GLY A 71 -27.53 -8.82 -22.18
CA GLY A 71 -28.80 -8.10 -22.16
C GLY A 71 -28.96 -7.20 -20.94
N THR A 72 -30.20 -7.01 -20.50
CA THR A 72 -30.52 -6.12 -19.38
C THR A 72 -31.47 -6.78 -18.38
N SER A 73 -31.27 -6.49 -17.09
CA SER A 73 -32.24 -6.73 -16.02
C SER A 73 -32.37 -5.47 -15.16
N THR A 74 -33.58 -4.93 -15.10
CA THR A 74 -33.84 -3.57 -14.59
C THR A 74 -34.83 -3.52 -13.43
N ALA A 75 -35.53 -4.62 -13.13
CA ALA A 75 -36.46 -4.69 -12.02
C ALA A 75 -35.76 -5.07 -10.71
N VAL A 76 -36.22 -4.50 -9.59
CA VAL A 76 -35.81 -4.94 -8.24
C VAL A 76 -36.28 -6.38 -8.03
N GLY A 77 -35.38 -7.28 -7.65
CA GLY A 77 -35.63 -8.71 -7.60
C GLY A 77 -35.86 -9.33 -8.99
N GLY A 78 -35.42 -8.65 -10.04
CA GLY A 78 -35.61 -9.09 -11.42
C GLY A 78 -34.97 -10.44 -11.71
N LEU A 79 -33.88 -10.78 -10.99
CA LEU A 79 -33.31 -12.11 -10.91
C LEU A 79 -33.40 -12.61 -9.46
N THR A 80 -33.79 -13.86 -9.25
CA THR A 80 -33.93 -14.44 -7.91
C THR A 80 -33.74 -15.96 -7.92
N GLY A 81 -33.61 -16.56 -6.75
CA GLY A 81 -33.56 -18.01 -6.55
C GLY A 81 -32.17 -18.62 -6.72
N ALA A 82 -32.06 -19.90 -6.36
CA ALA A 82 -30.85 -20.69 -6.53
C ALA A 82 -30.71 -21.21 -7.97
N GLY A 83 -29.56 -21.77 -8.32
CA GLY A 83 -29.28 -22.33 -9.64
C GLY A 83 -28.03 -21.72 -10.24
N THR A 84 -28.03 -21.55 -11.56
CA THR A 84 -26.88 -21.02 -12.30
C THR A 84 -27.29 -19.94 -13.30
N LEU A 85 -26.59 -18.81 -13.28
CA LEU A 85 -26.65 -17.78 -14.31
C LEU A 85 -25.34 -17.81 -15.12
N ASN A 86 -25.40 -18.18 -16.39
CA ASN A 86 -24.25 -18.19 -17.29
C ASN A 86 -24.35 -17.04 -18.28
N VAL A 87 -23.38 -16.13 -18.25
CA VAL A 87 -23.19 -15.08 -19.26
C VAL A 87 -22.06 -15.53 -20.18
N ASN A 88 -22.44 -16.14 -21.29
CA ASN A 88 -21.52 -16.79 -22.23
C ASN A 88 -20.99 -15.85 -23.31
N GLY A 89 -21.61 -14.68 -23.48
CA GLY A 89 -21.19 -13.65 -24.43
C GLY A 89 -22.01 -12.38 -24.27
N GLY A 90 -21.51 -11.28 -24.83
CA GLY A 90 -22.11 -9.94 -24.70
C GLY A 90 -22.05 -9.38 -23.28
N ASP A 91 -22.75 -8.26 -23.08
CA ASP A 91 -22.76 -7.52 -21.81
C ASP A 91 -24.13 -7.70 -21.13
N LEU A 92 -24.14 -8.21 -19.90
CA LEU A 92 -25.33 -8.24 -19.05
C LEU A 92 -25.31 -7.05 -18.08
N ALA A 93 -26.20 -6.09 -18.28
CA ALA A 93 -26.39 -4.97 -17.35
C ALA A 93 -27.45 -5.29 -16.28
N LEU A 94 -27.05 -5.21 -15.02
CA LEU A 94 -27.90 -5.37 -13.83
C LEU A 94 -28.02 -4.00 -13.15
N SER A 95 -29.18 -3.36 -13.29
CA SER A 95 -29.39 -1.97 -12.84
C SER A 95 -30.31 -1.84 -11.62
N ALA A 96 -30.64 -2.96 -10.98
CA ALA A 96 -31.44 -3.01 -9.77
C ALA A 96 -30.99 -4.14 -8.84
N ALA A 97 -31.30 -4.01 -7.55
CA ALA A 97 -30.93 -4.98 -6.53
C ALA A 97 -31.59 -6.34 -6.76
N ASN A 98 -30.82 -7.42 -6.62
CA ASN A 98 -31.25 -8.81 -6.76
C ASN A 98 -30.97 -9.59 -5.46
N GLY A 99 -31.38 -9.07 -4.31
CA GLY A 99 -31.05 -9.68 -3.01
C GLY A 99 -31.60 -11.10 -2.77
N GLY A 100 -32.56 -11.56 -3.59
CA GLY A 100 -33.04 -12.94 -3.60
C GLY A 100 -32.25 -13.87 -4.53
N LEU A 101 -31.31 -13.35 -5.34
CA LEU A 101 -30.48 -14.15 -6.23
C LEU A 101 -29.41 -14.88 -5.42
N SER A 102 -29.57 -16.20 -5.34
CA SER A 102 -28.62 -17.11 -4.70
C SER A 102 -28.04 -18.10 -5.71
N ALA A 103 -28.14 -17.80 -7.00
CA ALA A 103 -27.54 -18.60 -8.07
C ALA A 103 -26.06 -18.25 -8.26
N THR A 104 -25.24 -19.24 -8.62
CA THR A 104 -23.86 -18.99 -9.04
C THR A 104 -23.86 -18.28 -10.38
N THR A 105 -23.16 -17.16 -10.48
CA THR A 105 -22.99 -16.43 -11.74
C THR A 105 -21.66 -16.81 -12.38
N HIS A 106 -21.67 -17.26 -13.64
CA HIS A 106 -20.46 -17.49 -14.42
C HIS A 106 -20.37 -16.47 -15.54
N ILE A 107 -19.23 -15.79 -15.65
CA ILE A 107 -18.93 -14.83 -16.69
C ILE A 107 -17.86 -15.45 -17.58
N ALA A 108 -18.24 -15.86 -18.79
CA ALA A 108 -17.30 -16.48 -19.71
C ALA A 108 -16.27 -15.47 -20.24
N SER A 109 -15.13 -15.98 -20.73
CA SER A 109 -14.15 -15.16 -21.44
C SER A 109 -14.80 -14.46 -22.64
N GLY A 110 -14.57 -13.15 -22.77
CA GLY A 110 -15.19 -12.30 -23.79
C GLY A 110 -16.62 -11.82 -23.47
N ALA A 111 -17.20 -12.22 -22.35
CA ALA A 111 -18.46 -11.70 -21.83
C ALA A 111 -18.23 -10.68 -20.71
N SER A 112 -19.24 -9.86 -20.42
CA SER A 112 -19.23 -9.00 -19.24
C SER A 112 -20.54 -8.99 -18.45
N VAL A 113 -20.42 -8.70 -17.16
CA VAL A 113 -21.55 -8.32 -16.30
C VAL A 113 -21.26 -6.94 -15.75
N THR A 114 -22.23 -6.04 -15.84
CA THR A 114 -22.15 -4.69 -15.28
C THR A 114 -23.19 -4.53 -14.18
N ALA A 115 -22.74 -4.32 -12.95
CA ALA A 115 -23.57 -4.12 -11.77
C ALA A 115 -23.65 -2.63 -11.44
N SER A 116 -24.74 -1.98 -11.81
CA SER A 116 -24.97 -0.53 -11.63
C SER A 116 -25.95 -0.23 -10.49
N ALA A 117 -26.18 -1.17 -9.58
CA ALA A 117 -26.94 -0.98 -8.35
C ALA A 117 -26.36 -1.82 -7.22
N ALA A 118 -26.53 -1.37 -5.97
CA ALA A 118 -26.17 -2.15 -4.80
C ALA A 118 -26.92 -3.49 -4.78
N ASN A 119 -26.24 -4.56 -4.38
CA ASN A 119 -26.75 -5.93 -4.32
C ASN A 119 -27.28 -6.45 -5.67
N ALA A 120 -26.79 -5.92 -6.80
CA ALA A 120 -27.21 -6.36 -8.13
C ALA A 120 -26.81 -7.81 -8.45
N LEU A 121 -25.75 -8.32 -7.82
CA LEU A 121 -25.29 -9.72 -7.99
C LEU A 121 -25.93 -10.70 -6.98
N GLY A 122 -26.75 -10.22 -6.05
CA GLY A 122 -27.26 -11.04 -4.96
C GLY A 122 -26.15 -11.53 -4.02
N THR A 123 -26.31 -12.73 -3.46
CA THR A 123 -25.46 -13.21 -2.36
C THR A 123 -24.50 -14.35 -2.71
N SER A 124 -24.54 -14.85 -3.95
CA SER A 124 -23.86 -16.09 -4.32
C SER A 124 -22.50 -15.89 -4.97
N ALA A 125 -21.78 -16.99 -5.21
CA ALA A 125 -20.48 -16.97 -5.86
C ALA A 125 -20.56 -16.40 -7.30
N VAL A 126 -19.48 -15.74 -7.71
CA VAL A 126 -19.31 -15.20 -9.06
C VAL A 126 -17.98 -15.70 -9.61
N ASP A 127 -18.06 -16.52 -10.66
CA ASP A 127 -16.88 -16.98 -11.41
C ASP A 127 -16.58 -16.02 -12.55
N VAL A 128 -15.50 -15.25 -12.39
CA VAL A 128 -15.10 -14.18 -13.30
C VAL A 128 -14.05 -14.71 -14.27
N GLY A 129 -14.49 -15.33 -15.36
CA GLY A 129 -13.65 -15.68 -16.52
C GLY A 129 -13.52 -14.55 -17.54
N GLY A 130 -14.54 -13.69 -17.64
CA GLY A 130 -14.59 -12.48 -18.47
C GLY A 130 -14.38 -11.21 -17.66
N THR A 131 -15.30 -10.25 -17.79
CA THR A 131 -15.23 -8.96 -17.09
C THR A 131 -16.43 -8.75 -16.15
N LEU A 132 -16.16 -8.31 -14.93
CA LEU A 132 -17.16 -7.84 -13.99
C LEU A 132 -16.95 -6.33 -13.75
N ASN A 133 -17.92 -5.49 -14.08
CA ASN A 133 -17.89 -4.04 -13.81
C ASN A 133 -18.77 -3.72 -12.60
N LEU A 134 -18.22 -2.99 -11.63
CA LEU A 134 -18.87 -2.58 -10.39
C LEU A 134 -19.03 -1.06 -10.39
N ASP A 135 -20.16 -0.60 -10.91
CA ASP A 135 -20.43 0.82 -11.24
C ASP A 135 -21.22 1.55 -10.15
N ALA A 136 -21.66 0.84 -9.11
CA ALA A 136 -22.42 1.41 -8.00
C ALA A 136 -21.83 0.99 -6.66
N THR A 137 -21.96 1.88 -5.67
CA THR A 137 -21.49 1.61 -4.31
C THR A 137 -22.14 0.36 -3.75
N ASP A 138 -21.32 -0.57 -3.25
CA ASP A 138 -21.80 -1.83 -2.70
C ASP A 138 -20.83 -2.44 -1.66
N THR A 139 -21.32 -3.40 -0.89
CA THR A 139 -20.50 -4.30 -0.07
C THR A 139 -20.67 -5.73 -0.59
N LEU A 140 -19.69 -6.18 -1.36
CA LEU A 140 -19.68 -7.48 -2.02
C LEU A 140 -19.23 -8.56 -1.04
N ALA A 141 -20.21 -9.30 -0.51
CA ALA A 141 -19.98 -10.54 0.24
C ALA A 141 -19.84 -11.77 -0.67
N ASN A 142 -20.12 -11.60 -1.97
CA ASN A 142 -19.99 -12.64 -2.98
C ASN A 142 -18.56 -13.21 -3.00
N VAL A 143 -18.46 -14.52 -3.18
CA VAL A 143 -17.18 -15.21 -3.36
C VAL A 143 -16.78 -15.15 -4.83
N LEU A 144 -15.71 -14.43 -5.12
CA LEU A 144 -15.13 -14.27 -6.45
C LEU A 144 -14.09 -15.35 -6.73
N SER A 145 -14.20 -15.97 -7.91
CA SER A 145 -13.23 -16.91 -8.48
C SER A 145 -12.90 -16.53 -9.92
N GLY A 146 -12.02 -17.30 -10.56
CA GLY A 146 -11.63 -17.09 -11.95
C GLY A 146 -10.40 -16.19 -12.10
N ALA A 147 -10.02 -15.96 -13.36
CA ALA A 147 -8.80 -15.27 -13.75
C ALA A 147 -9.05 -14.07 -14.69
N GLY A 148 -10.31 -13.64 -14.79
CA GLY A 148 -10.73 -12.50 -15.61
C GLY A 148 -10.38 -11.15 -14.99
N THR A 149 -11.24 -10.17 -15.26
CA THR A 149 -11.06 -8.78 -14.79
C THR A 149 -12.25 -8.33 -13.96
N VAL A 150 -11.97 -7.70 -12.82
CA VAL A 150 -12.96 -6.97 -12.02
C VAL A 150 -12.63 -5.49 -12.10
N ASN A 151 -13.52 -4.69 -12.66
CA ASN A 151 -13.41 -3.23 -12.71
C ASN A 151 -14.21 -2.63 -11.55
N THR A 152 -13.56 -1.77 -10.78
CA THR A 152 -14.14 -1.02 -9.66
C THR A 152 -14.23 0.44 -10.06
N ASP A 153 -15.44 0.88 -10.41
CA ASP A 153 -15.76 2.23 -10.88
C ASP A 153 -16.53 3.05 -9.83
N ALA A 154 -16.78 2.46 -8.66
CA ALA A 154 -17.45 3.07 -7.51
C ALA A 154 -16.77 2.68 -6.19
N ALA A 155 -17.37 3.08 -5.06
CA ALA A 155 -16.94 2.65 -3.73
C ALA A 155 -17.41 1.21 -3.42
N ILE A 156 -16.50 0.25 -3.47
CA ILE A 156 -16.78 -1.17 -3.28
C ILE A 156 -16.08 -1.70 -2.04
N GLY A 157 -16.84 -2.22 -1.08
CA GLY A 157 -16.31 -3.04 0.02
C GLY A 157 -16.27 -4.50 -0.39
N LEU A 158 -15.09 -5.07 -0.62
CA LEU A 158 -14.93 -6.48 -0.96
C LEU A 158 -14.69 -7.27 0.34
N THR A 159 -15.69 -8.04 0.76
CA THR A 159 -15.70 -8.72 2.07
C THR A 159 -15.72 -10.24 1.96
N GLY A 160 -16.07 -10.78 0.78
CA GLY A 160 -15.99 -12.21 0.50
C GLY A 160 -14.58 -12.78 0.66
N ALA A 161 -14.49 -14.05 1.06
CA ALA A 161 -13.23 -14.80 1.06
C ALA A 161 -13.01 -15.39 -0.35
N ASN A 162 -12.20 -14.70 -1.15
CA ASN A 162 -12.11 -14.95 -2.58
C ASN A 162 -10.96 -15.89 -2.94
N SER A 163 -11.12 -16.63 -4.04
CA SER A 163 -10.07 -17.45 -4.67
C SER A 163 -9.71 -16.94 -6.07
N PHE A 164 -10.05 -15.68 -6.35
CA PHE A 164 -9.77 -15.00 -7.60
C PHE A 164 -8.25 -14.92 -7.86
N SER A 165 -7.85 -15.02 -9.12
CA SER A 165 -6.44 -14.96 -9.55
C SER A 165 -6.22 -13.99 -10.72
N GLY A 166 -7.25 -13.21 -11.07
CA GLY A 166 -7.20 -12.26 -12.17
C GLY A 166 -6.76 -10.86 -11.75
N SER A 167 -7.28 -9.85 -12.45
CA SER A 167 -6.96 -8.44 -12.19
C SER A 167 -8.14 -7.72 -11.55
N HIS A 168 -7.87 -7.03 -10.44
CA HIS A 168 -8.72 -5.96 -9.93
C HIS A 168 -8.23 -4.64 -10.51
N ASN A 169 -9.01 -4.00 -11.37
CA ASN A 169 -8.74 -2.66 -11.86
C ASN A 169 -9.58 -1.68 -11.06
N VAL A 170 -8.95 -0.75 -10.36
CA VAL A 170 -9.61 0.36 -9.69
C VAL A 170 -9.48 1.57 -10.61
N ASN A 171 -10.60 2.02 -11.16
CA ASN A 171 -10.65 3.04 -12.19
C ASN A 171 -10.88 4.44 -11.59
N ALA A 172 -11.08 5.44 -12.45
CA ALA A 172 -11.30 6.83 -12.05
C ALA A 172 -12.47 6.94 -11.06
N GLY A 173 -12.23 7.51 -9.88
CA GLY A 173 -13.19 7.63 -8.78
C GLY A 173 -13.50 6.33 -8.05
N GLY A 174 -12.94 5.20 -8.49
CA GLY A 174 -13.10 3.90 -7.85
C GLY A 174 -12.39 3.82 -6.51
N ALA A 175 -13.03 3.19 -5.53
CA ALA A 175 -12.45 2.93 -4.21
C ALA A 175 -12.72 1.48 -3.80
N LEU A 176 -11.68 0.65 -3.82
CA LEU A 176 -11.76 -0.75 -3.41
C LEU A 176 -11.33 -0.88 -1.94
N THR A 177 -12.25 -1.24 -1.06
CA THR A 177 -12.00 -1.43 0.37
C THR A 177 -11.90 -2.92 0.72
N VAL A 178 -10.85 -3.30 1.45
CA VAL A 178 -10.63 -4.66 1.95
C VAL A 178 -10.17 -4.66 3.40
N THR A 179 -10.48 -5.77 4.10
CA THR A 179 -10.14 -5.97 5.52
C THR A 179 -9.21 -7.18 5.73
N ALA A 180 -9.08 -8.05 4.73
CA ALA A 180 -8.21 -9.22 4.77
C ALA A 180 -7.62 -9.51 3.38
N ALA A 181 -6.44 -10.16 3.35
CA ALA A 181 -5.73 -10.45 2.11
C ALA A 181 -6.57 -11.30 1.13
N ASN A 182 -7.30 -12.29 1.64
CA ASN A 182 -8.15 -13.15 0.82
C ASN A 182 -9.37 -12.42 0.24
N ASN A 183 -9.68 -11.19 0.66
CA ASN A 183 -10.67 -10.38 -0.05
C ASN A 183 -10.19 -10.08 -1.48
N LEU A 184 -8.90 -9.93 -1.73
CA LEU A 184 -8.37 -9.71 -3.08
C LEU A 184 -8.22 -11.02 -3.88
N GLY A 185 -8.39 -12.18 -3.24
CA GLY A 185 -8.21 -13.48 -3.86
C GLY A 185 -6.89 -14.15 -3.45
N THR A 186 -6.31 -14.90 -4.37
CA THR A 186 -4.99 -15.54 -4.23
C THR A 186 -3.86 -14.51 -4.34
N SER A 187 -2.64 -14.89 -3.97
CA SER A 187 -1.44 -14.04 -4.16
C SER A 187 -1.09 -13.79 -5.64
N VAL A 188 -1.71 -14.52 -6.57
CA VAL A 188 -1.52 -14.31 -8.02
C VAL A 188 -2.38 -13.15 -8.54
N ALA A 189 -3.48 -12.84 -7.86
CA ALA A 189 -4.33 -11.71 -8.25
C ALA A 189 -3.54 -10.39 -8.17
N ARG A 190 -3.84 -9.47 -9.08
CA ARG A 190 -3.22 -8.13 -9.14
C ARG A 190 -4.23 -7.06 -8.78
N VAL A 191 -3.74 -5.95 -8.24
CA VAL A 191 -4.54 -4.73 -8.07
C VAL A 191 -3.88 -3.62 -8.87
N ASN A 192 -4.62 -3.06 -9.82
CA ASN A 192 -4.15 -2.02 -10.72
C ASN A 192 -4.96 -0.75 -10.45
N LEU A 193 -4.31 0.29 -9.95
CA LEU A 193 -4.92 1.59 -9.73
C LEU A 193 -4.71 2.40 -11.01
N THR A 194 -5.69 2.36 -11.91
CA THR A 194 -5.53 2.76 -13.32
C THR A 194 -5.64 4.27 -13.54
N ASP A 195 -6.06 5.02 -12.52
CA ASP A 195 -6.26 6.46 -12.57
C ASP A 195 -5.73 7.16 -11.31
N ALA A 196 -5.39 8.44 -11.43
CA ALA A 196 -4.87 9.26 -10.33
C ALA A 196 -5.86 9.41 -9.15
N THR A 197 -7.15 9.17 -9.36
CA THR A 197 -8.18 9.23 -8.30
C THR A 197 -8.54 7.86 -7.72
N ALA A 198 -7.96 6.77 -8.26
CA ALA A 198 -8.21 5.41 -7.82
C ALA A 198 -7.62 5.14 -6.44
N GLN A 199 -8.37 4.41 -5.60
CA GLN A 199 -7.96 4.11 -4.23
C GLN A 199 -8.13 2.62 -3.87
N LEU A 200 -7.08 2.05 -3.28
CA LEU A 200 -7.14 0.79 -2.52
C LEU A 200 -7.10 1.11 -1.02
N LEU A 201 -8.15 0.75 -0.29
CA LEU A 201 -8.28 1.03 1.13
C LEU A 201 -8.10 -0.26 1.93
N LEU A 202 -7.03 -0.32 2.71
CA LEU A 202 -6.71 -1.39 3.66
C LEU A 202 -7.19 -0.94 5.05
N THR A 203 -8.41 -1.31 5.41
CA THR A 203 -9.10 -0.83 6.62
C THR A 203 -9.09 -1.89 7.71
N GLY A 204 -8.33 -1.67 8.80
CA GLY A 204 -8.14 -2.65 9.86
C GLY A 204 -7.48 -3.95 9.38
N PHE A 205 -6.77 -3.87 8.24
CA PHE A 205 -6.13 -5.01 7.60
C PHE A 205 -4.96 -5.49 8.44
N ALA A 206 -4.91 -6.79 8.73
CA ALA A 206 -3.79 -7.40 9.44
C ALA A 206 -3.24 -8.59 8.66
N GLY A 207 -1.94 -8.56 8.35
CA GLY A 207 -1.23 -9.68 7.74
C GLY A 207 -0.44 -9.31 6.50
N THR A 208 -0.21 -10.32 5.65
CA THR A 208 0.62 -10.17 4.44
C THR A 208 -0.22 -9.76 3.23
N LEU A 209 0.16 -8.67 2.58
CA LEU A 209 -0.34 -8.30 1.26
C LEU A 209 0.68 -8.77 0.20
N ALA A 210 0.40 -9.92 -0.41
CA ALA A 210 1.26 -10.56 -1.39
C ALA A 210 0.92 -10.21 -2.84
N ASN A 211 -0.25 -9.61 -3.08
CA ASN A 211 -0.69 -9.18 -4.40
C ASN A 211 0.27 -8.14 -4.97
N THR A 212 0.57 -8.26 -6.27
CA THR A 212 1.27 -7.20 -7.01
C THR A 212 0.33 -6.03 -7.18
N LEU A 213 0.85 -4.85 -6.84
CA LEU A 213 0.19 -3.56 -7.02
C LEU A 213 0.83 -2.84 -8.21
N SER A 214 0.00 -2.25 -9.06
CA SER A 214 0.41 -1.22 -10.03
C SER A 214 -0.44 0.02 -9.80
N GLY A 215 0.10 1.19 -10.13
CA GLY A 215 -0.59 2.45 -9.89
C GLY A 215 0.08 3.61 -10.57
N VAL A 216 -0.71 4.57 -11.04
CA VAL A 216 -0.20 5.81 -11.62
C VAL A 216 0.01 6.87 -10.55
N VAL A 217 0.80 7.91 -10.87
CA VAL A 217 0.96 9.07 -9.99
C VAL A 217 -0.41 9.66 -9.60
N GLY A 218 -0.60 9.89 -8.31
CA GLY A 218 -1.85 10.38 -7.71
C GLY A 218 -2.72 9.27 -7.12
N SER A 219 -2.67 8.04 -7.67
CA SER A 219 -3.39 6.91 -7.11
C SER A 219 -2.93 6.60 -5.69
N THR A 220 -3.82 6.05 -4.85
CA THR A 220 -3.53 5.88 -3.41
C THR A 220 -3.83 4.48 -2.91
N VAL A 221 -2.85 3.89 -2.20
CA VAL A 221 -3.04 2.76 -1.31
C VAL A 221 -3.07 3.30 0.11
N GLN A 222 -4.25 3.34 0.73
CA GLN A 222 -4.43 3.88 2.08
C GLN A 222 -4.49 2.77 3.11
N LEU A 223 -3.70 2.90 4.18
CA LEU A 223 -3.81 2.08 5.39
C LEU A 223 -4.46 2.94 6.47
N ASN A 224 -5.54 2.46 7.09
CA ASN A 224 -6.19 3.19 8.17
C ASN A 224 -6.70 2.24 9.26
N THR A 225 -7.29 2.81 10.32
CA THR A 225 -7.95 2.06 11.40
C THR A 225 -7.05 0.99 12.06
N GLY A 226 -5.77 1.30 12.24
CA GLY A 226 -4.79 0.42 12.89
C GLY A 226 -4.32 -0.74 12.03
N SER A 227 -4.37 -0.62 10.71
CA SER A 227 -3.88 -1.65 9.78
C SER A 227 -2.41 -1.98 10.05
N SER A 228 -2.08 -3.28 10.02
CA SER A 228 -0.72 -3.82 10.16
C SER A 228 -0.41 -4.69 8.95
N VAL A 229 0.20 -4.08 7.94
CA VAL A 229 0.44 -4.69 6.62
C VAL A 229 1.91 -5.08 6.47
N ASN A 230 2.18 -6.35 6.18
CA ASN A 230 3.45 -6.80 5.66
C ASN A 230 3.36 -6.87 4.12
N LEU A 231 3.97 -5.92 3.43
CA LEU A 231 3.89 -5.82 1.98
C LEU A 231 5.00 -6.66 1.35
N THR A 232 4.60 -7.74 0.68
CA THR A 232 5.55 -8.67 0.04
C THR A 232 5.43 -8.73 -1.47
N GLY A 233 4.39 -8.12 -2.05
CA GLY A 233 4.24 -7.96 -3.49
C GLY A 233 5.43 -7.22 -4.11
N ALA A 234 5.81 -7.62 -5.34
CA ALA A 234 6.76 -6.89 -6.16
C ALA A 234 6.00 -5.84 -6.97
N ASN A 235 6.13 -4.58 -6.59
CA ASN A 235 5.28 -3.47 -7.03
C ASN A 235 6.05 -2.47 -7.88
N ALA A 236 6.90 -2.96 -8.79
CA ALA A 236 7.78 -2.10 -9.60
C ALA A 236 7.01 -1.06 -10.42
N ASP A 237 5.77 -1.38 -10.83
CA ASP A 237 4.88 -0.51 -11.61
C ASP A 237 3.93 0.34 -10.73
N PHE A 238 4.26 0.51 -9.45
CA PHE A 238 3.50 1.39 -8.55
C PHE A 238 4.21 2.74 -8.40
N ASP A 239 3.61 3.77 -8.97
CA ASP A 239 4.06 5.18 -8.92
C ASP A 239 3.14 6.04 -8.02
N GLY A 240 2.20 5.41 -7.32
CA GLY A 240 1.21 6.07 -6.47
C GLY A 240 1.71 6.48 -5.07
N LEU A 241 0.77 6.73 -4.18
CA LEU A 241 1.00 7.06 -2.78
C LEU A 241 0.61 5.89 -1.88
N PHE A 242 1.50 5.48 -0.97
CA PHE A 242 1.13 4.76 0.23
C PHE A 242 0.81 5.76 1.36
N ASP A 243 -0.46 5.86 1.73
CA ASP A 243 -0.94 6.80 2.75
C ASP A 243 -1.24 6.07 4.07
N LEU A 244 -0.39 6.26 5.08
CA LEU A 244 -0.47 5.54 6.35
C LEU A 244 -1.15 6.41 7.40
N LEU A 245 -2.41 6.13 7.69
CA LEU A 245 -3.25 6.85 8.64
C LEU A 245 -3.65 5.98 9.83
N GLY A 246 -4.21 6.61 10.88
CA GLY A 246 -4.92 5.91 11.94
C GLY A 246 -4.09 4.90 12.73
N ASN A 247 -2.83 5.25 13.06
CA ASN A 247 -1.88 4.38 13.76
C ASN A 247 -1.54 3.07 13.01
N SER A 248 -1.51 3.13 11.68
CA SER A 248 -1.22 1.96 10.85
C SER A 248 0.29 1.73 10.71
N THR A 249 0.68 0.48 10.46
CA THR A 249 2.04 0.07 10.15
C THR A 249 2.13 -0.56 8.77
N LEU A 250 3.06 -0.09 7.95
CA LEU A 250 3.48 -0.73 6.71
C LEU A 250 4.91 -1.27 6.89
N THR A 251 5.08 -2.59 6.79
CA THR A 251 6.38 -3.25 6.83
C THR A 251 6.81 -3.66 5.42
N VAL A 252 8.06 -3.36 5.07
CA VAL A 252 8.71 -3.76 3.82
C VAL A 252 10.04 -4.43 4.10
N SER A 253 10.43 -5.35 3.21
CA SER A 253 11.70 -6.10 3.30
C SER A 253 12.48 -6.14 2.00
N GLN A 254 11.90 -5.67 0.89
CA GLN A 254 12.54 -5.66 -0.42
C GLN A 254 12.37 -4.31 -1.11
N PRO A 255 13.35 -3.86 -1.91
CA PRO A 255 13.26 -2.59 -2.65
C PRO A 255 12.04 -2.50 -3.56
N ALA A 256 11.64 -3.62 -4.16
CA ALA A 256 10.49 -3.66 -5.05
C ALA A 256 9.14 -3.50 -4.32
N ASN A 257 9.07 -3.55 -2.98
CA ASN A 257 7.79 -3.48 -2.27
C ASN A 257 7.12 -2.10 -2.42
N LEU A 258 7.89 -1.02 -2.44
CA LEU A 258 7.33 0.34 -2.56
C LEU A 258 7.21 0.83 -4.01
N GLY A 259 7.77 0.09 -4.98
CA GLY A 259 7.84 0.57 -6.37
C GLY A 259 8.62 1.88 -6.47
N SER A 260 8.17 2.75 -7.38
CA SER A 260 8.61 4.15 -7.47
C SER A 260 7.71 5.09 -6.67
N GLY A 261 6.78 4.54 -5.89
CA GLY A 261 5.76 5.30 -5.17
C GLY A 261 6.33 6.18 -4.06
N SER A 262 5.46 7.04 -3.53
CA SER A 262 5.73 7.86 -2.35
C SER A 262 5.05 7.27 -1.12
N VAL A 263 5.51 7.67 0.07
CA VAL A 263 4.90 7.29 1.34
C VAL A 263 4.63 8.52 2.19
N ASN A 264 3.38 8.67 2.63
CA ASN A 264 3.00 9.63 3.67
C ASN A 264 2.77 8.88 4.98
N ILE A 265 3.45 9.30 6.04
CA ILE A 265 3.43 8.65 7.35
C ILE A 265 2.77 9.62 8.34
N ALA A 266 1.47 9.45 8.59
CA ALA A 266 0.78 10.29 9.56
C ALA A 266 1.31 10.07 10.99
N SER A 267 1.06 11.04 11.87
CA SER A 267 1.40 10.91 13.28
C SER A 267 0.77 9.65 13.88
N GLY A 268 1.55 8.89 14.64
CA GLY A 268 1.17 7.59 15.21
C GLY A 268 1.31 6.40 14.26
N SER A 269 1.43 6.62 12.94
CA SER A 269 1.69 5.56 11.96
C SER A 269 3.17 5.26 11.81
N THR A 270 3.51 4.09 11.25
CA THR A 270 4.89 3.61 11.08
C THR A 270 5.16 3.02 9.70
N LEU A 271 6.24 3.47 9.05
CA LEU A 271 6.89 2.76 7.95
C LEU A 271 8.08 1.98 8.50
N ALA A 272 8.07 0.66 8.39
CA ALA A 272 9.10 -0.22 8.92
C ALA A 272 9.88 -0.93 7.81
N PHE A 273 11.20 -0.79 7.84
CA PHE A 273 12.13 -1.51 6.98
C PHE A 273 12.77 -2.61 7.81
N ASP A 274 12.23 -3.83 7.71
CA ASP A 274 12.66 -4.98 8.51
C ASP A 274 13.45 -5.95 7.62
N SER A 275 14.74 -6.12 7.92
CA SER A 275 15.70 -6.91 7.12
C SER A 275 15.68 -6.51 5.64
N PHE A 276 15.57 -5.22 5.37
CA PHE A 276 15.39 -4.67 4.03
C PHE A 276 16.57 -5.02 3.13
N ALA A 277 16.28 -5.57 1.96
CA ALA A 277 17.28 -6.10 1.02
C ALA A 277 18.24 -7.12 1.67
N GLY A 278 17.77 -7.87 2.67
CA GLY A 278 18.60 -8.80 3.43
C GLY A 278 19.71 -8.12 4.25
N GLY A 279 19.57 -6.82 4.54
CA GLY A 279 20.57 -6.00 5.22
C GLY A 279 21.66 -5.46 4.30
N ALA A 280 21.56 -5.61 2.98
CA ALA A 280 22.49 -4.95 2.05
C ALA A 280 22.30 -3.43 2.05
N LEU A 281 23.40 -2.67 1.93
CA LEU A 281 23.32 -1.21 1.77
C LEU A 281 22.58 -0.88 0.46
N THR A 282 21.45 -0.19 0.59
CA THR A 282 20.54 0.06 -0.53
C THR A 282 20.16 1.54 -0.59
N ALA A 283 20.10 2.11 -1.79
CA ALA A 283 19.58 3.46 -1.99
C ALA A 283 18.06 3.48 -1.81
N LEU A 284 17.55 4.48 -1.09
CA LEU A 284 16.12 4.74 -1.04
C LEU A 284 15.78 5.85 -2.05
N ASN A 285 14.92 5.51 -3.02
CA ASN A 285 14.47 6.41 -4.07
C ASN A 285 12.98 6.80 -3.93
N ASN A 286 12.34 6.40 -2.83
CA ASN A 286 10.94 6.72 -2.56
C ASN A 286 10.86 8.04 -1.79
N ALA A 287 9.92 8.90 -2.19
CA ALA A 287 9.63 10.11 -1.44
C ALA A 287 8.92 9.79 -0.13
N LEU A 288 9.42 10.33 0.99
CA LEU A 288 8.85 10.17 2.32
C LEU A 288 8.37 11.52 2.86
N SER A 289 7.18 11.50 3.46
CA SER A 289 6.58 12.68 4.07
C SER A 289 5.81 12.33 5.34
N GLY A 290 5.39 13.36 6.07
CA GLY A 290 4.58 13.24 7.28
C GLY A 290 5.40 13.33 8.56
N ALA A 291 4.78 12.96 9.68
CA ALA A 291 5.28 13.18 11.04
C ALA A 291 5.22 11.92 11.92
N GLY A 292 4.95 10.76 11.34
CA GLY A 292 5.00 9.47 12.04
C GLY A 292 6.41 8.93 12.20
N THR A 293 6.53 7.61 12.26
CA THR A 293 7.81 6.93 12.48
C THR A 293 8.28 6.23 11.20
N TRP A 294 9.53 6.48 10.83
CA TRP A 294 10.26 5.67 9.87
C TRP A 294 11.33 4.88 10.63
N VAL A 295 11.23 3.55 10.67
CA VAL A 295 12.12 2.69 11.44
C VAL A 295 12.90 1.73 10.54
N LEU A 296 14.20 1.61 10.82
CA LEU A 296 15.09 0.62 10.21
C LEU A 296 15.41 -0.46 11.25
N ARG A 297 15.25 -1.74 10.90
CA ARG A 297 15.69 -2.90 11.71
C ARG A 297 16.44 -3.90 10.86
N ASN A 298 17.69 -4.20 11.21
CA ASN A 298 18.61 -4.99 10.39
C ASN A 298 18.66 -4.52 8.93
N SER A 299 18.59 -3.20 8.73
CA SER A 299 18.41 -2.57 7.42
C SER A 299 19.44 -1.46 7.22
N ASN A 300 20.02 -1.39 6.02
CA ASN A 300 21.08 -0.43 5.71
C ASN A 300 20.67 0.42 4.52
N ILE A 301 20.44 1.72 4.75
CA ILE A 301 19.96 2.65 3.74
C ILE A 301 20.99 3.74 3.48
N THR A 302 21.19 4.09 2.21
CA THR A 302 21.90 5.31 1.81
C THR A 302 20.93 6.32 1.21
N LEU A 303 21.06 7.56 1.65
CA LEU A 303 20.39 8.75 1.10
C LEU A 303 21.40 9.65 0.36
N ALA A 304 22.56 9.10 -0.02
CA ALA A 304 23.53 9.82 -0.84
C ALA A 304 22.88 10.29 -2.15
N GLY A 305 23.09 11.55 -2.52
CA GLY A 305 22.44 12.18 -3.67
C GLY A 305 20.99 12.65 -3.42
N ASN A 306 20.36 12.30 -2.28
CA ASN A 306 18.94 12.55 -2.05
C ASN A 306 18.68 14.00 -1.60
N SER A 307 18.32 14.87 -2.55
CA SER A 307 18.05 16.29 -2.25
C SER A 307 16.56 16.64 -2.14
N THR A 308 15.66 15.71 -2.46
CA THR A 308 14.23 16.00 -2.67
C THR A 308 13.28 15.03 -1.98
N ASP A 309 13.66 13.76 -1.80
CA ASP A 309 12.65 12.73 -1.59
C ASP A 309 12.21 12.66 -0.13
N VAL A 310 13.11 12.93 0.81
CA VAL A 310 12.82 12.86 2.26
C VAL A 310 12.64 14.22 2.92
N VAL A 311 12.63 15.32 2.14
CA VAL A 311 12.50 16.70 2.67
C VAL A 311 11.13 16.96 3.31
N GLY A 312 10.12 16.16 2.97
CA GLY A 312 8.77 16.25 3.52
C GLY A 312 8.59 15.51 4.85
N PHE A 313 9.57 14.70 5.28
CA PHE A 313 9.43 13.85 6.46
C PHE A 313 9.97 14.53 7.72
N GLY A 314 9.08 15.11 8.54
CA GLY A 314 9.40 15.77 9.80
C GLY A 314 9.16 14.90 11.05
N GLY A 315 9.14 13.58 10.89
CA GLY A 315 8.83 12.64 11.96
C GLY A 315 10.06 12.07 12.68
N LEU A 316 9.85 10.93 13.34
CA LEU A 316 10.93 10.15 13.97
C LEU A 316 11.56 9.22 12.94
N LEU A 317 12.86 9.39 12.70
CA LEU A 317 13.70 8.43 11.99
C LEU A 317 14.47 7.58 13.01
N ASP A 318 14.02 6.35 13.22
CA ASP A 318 14.57 5.41 14.19
C ASP A 318 15.51 4.40 13.52
N ILE A 319 16.81 4.57 13.72
CA ILE A 319 17.86 3.64 13.26
C ILE A 319 18.09 2.64 14.38
N ASN A 320 17.63 1.41 14.20
CA ASN A 320 17.46 0.46 15.29
C ASN A 320 17.98 -0.94 14.91
N THR A 321 18.40 -1.76 15.88
CA THR A 321 18.77 -3.17 15.69
C THR A 321 19.72 -3.39 14.51
N ALA A 322 21.02 -3.12 14.68
CA ALA A 322 22.05 -3.37 13.67
C ALA A 322 21.75 -2.73 12.28
N SER A 323 21.12 -1.55 12.29
CA SER A 323 20.80 -0.79 11.07
C SER A 323 21.78 0.34 10.83
N SER A 324 21.82 0.83 9.59
CA SER A 324 22.52 2.06 9.27
C SER A 324 21.78 2.98 8.32
N LEU A 325 22.03 4.28 8.49
CA LEU A 325 21.65 5.33 7.56
C LEU A 325 22.90 6.08 7.13
N THR A 326 23.08 6.28 5.83
CA THR A 326 24.19 7.06 5.27
C THR A 326 23.67 8.34 4.62
N LEU A 327 24.23 9.48 5.03
CA LEU A 327 24.00 10.81 4.49
C LEU A 327 25.26 11.32 3.78
N ASP A 328 25.09 12.17 2.77
CA ASP A 328 26.19 12.91 2.14
C ASP A 328 25.97 14.43 2.22
N GLY A 329 26.86 15.18 1.54
CA GLY A 329 26.81 16.64 1.55
C GLY A 329 25.62 17.26 0.81
N VAL A 330 24.87 16.48 0.03
CA VAL A 330 23.67 16.95 -0.68
C VAL A 330 22.38 16.40 -0.09
N THR A 331 22.46 15.42 0.83
CA THR A 331 21.28 14.88 1.50
C THR A 331 20.53 15.98 2.24
N ALA A 332 19.26 16.19 1.87
CA ALA A 332 18.38 17.17 2.49
C ALA A 332 17.34 16.48 3.38
N LEU A 333 17.50 16.59 4.70
CA LEU A 333 16.48 16.18 5.67
C LEU A 333 15.58 17.36 6.04
N ASN A 334 14.32 17.06 6.40
CA ASN A 334 13.47 18.07 7.02
C ASN A 334 14.10 18.54 8.35
N ALA A 335 14.07 19.83 8.65
CA ALA A 335 14.64 20.33 9.91
C ALA A 335 13.93 19.79 11.17
N GLY A 336 12.66 19.37 11.03
CA GLY A 336 11.88 18.74 12.09
C GLY A 336 12.14 17.25 12.28
N THR A 337 12.90 16.58 11.40
CA THR A 337 13.21 15.16 11.57
C THR A 337 14.01 14.95 12.85
N VAL A 338 13.54 14.04 13.71
CA VAL A 338 14.28 13.54 14.87
C VAL A 338 15.04 12.29 14.46
N LEU A 339 16.36 12.33 14.58
CA LEU A 339 17.25 11.20 14.31
C LEU A 339 17.53 10.46 15.62
N ASN A 340 16.98 9.26 15.75
CA ASN A 340 17.30 8.37 16.86
C ASN A 340 18.26 7.27 16.39
N VAL A 341 19.50 7.28 16.89
CA VAL A 341 20.44 6.18 16.70
C VAL A 341 20.34 5.27 17.91
N ASN A 342 19.40 4.32 17.85
CA ASN A 342 18.76 3.76 19.03
C ASN A 342 19.74 3.07 19.99
N ASP A 343 20.60 2.20 19.47
CA ASP A 343 21.47 1.33 20.24
C ASP A 343 22.90 1.28 19.68
N ALA A 344 23.83 0.73 20.46
CA ALA A 344 25.26 0.63 20.10
C ALA A 344 25.55 -0.15 18.80
N SER A 345 24.60 -0.93 18.29
CA SER A 345 24.74 -1.65 17.01
C SER A 345 24.24 -0.82 15.82
N SER A 346 23.50 0.26 16.08
CA SER A 346 22.89 1.12 15.09
C SER A 346 23.82 2.29 14.75
N THR A 347 23.85 2.69 13.48
CA THR A 347 24.86 3.63 12.97
C THR A 347 24.25 4.70 12.06
N LEU A 348 24.54 5.96 12.34
CA LEU A 348 24.40 7.07 11.40
C LEU A 348 25.78 7.36 10.77
N ASN A 349 25.91 7.25 9.45
CA ASN A 349 27.10 7.61 8.71
C ASN A 349 26.89 8.95 8.00
N ILE A 350 27.86 9.85 8.10
CA ILE A 350 27.89 11.13 7.39
C ILE A 350 29.18 11.12 6.57
N ALA A 351 29.07 11.00 5.25
CA ALA A 351 30.19 10.89 4.33
C ALA A 351 30.11 11.97 3.24
N THR A 352 30.97 12.98 3.31
CA THR A 352 30.90 14.17 2.46
C THR A 352 32.29 14.68 2.12
N THR A 353 32.41 15.41 1.01
CA THR A 353 33.66 16.08 0.60
C THR A 353 33.71 17.54 1.02
N GLY A 354 32.60 18.09 1.52
CA GLY A 354 32.46 19.47 1.96
C GLY A 354 32.07 19.57 3.43
N SER A 355 32.09 20.80 3.95
CA SER A 355 31.70 21.03 5.35
C SER A 355 30.25 20.67 5.58
N TYR A 356 29.94 20.09 6.74
CA TYR A 356 28.61 19.59 7.06
C TYR A 356 28.17 20.02 8.45
N THR A 357 26.92 20.46 8.56
CA THR A 357 26.29 20.78 9.84
C THR A 357 25.04 19.92 10.02
N LEU A 358 25.07 19.01 10.99
CA LEU A 358 23.90 18.23 11.36
C LEU A 358 22.99 19.09 12.25
N ASN A 359 21.90 19.63 11.67
CA ASN A 359 20.96 20.50 12.37
C ASN A 359 19.74 19.76 12.95
N ASN A 360 19.58 18.47 12.65
CA ASN A 360 18.47 17.66 13.14
C ASN A 360 18.65 17.28 14.61
N THR A 361 17.54 17.15 15.34
CA THR A 361 17.55 16.59 16.70
C THR A 361 18.15 15.20 16.70
N LEU A 362 19.14 14.99 17.56
CA LEU A 362 19.91 13.76 17.64
C LEU A 362 19.72 13.12 19.01
N THR A 363 19.26 11.86 19.02
CA THR A 363 19.01 11.08 20.24
C THR A 363 19.58 9.66 20.12
N GLY A 364 19.51 8.93 21.23
CA GLY A 364 19.89 7.51 21.27
C GLY A 364 21.31 7.28 21.78
N ALA A 365 21.70 6.00 21.79
CA ALA A 365 22.96 5.52 22.36
C ALA A 365 23.89 4.86 21.34
N GLY A 366 23.59 5.00 20.04
CA GLY A 366 24.35 4.37 18.96
C GLY A 366 25.56 5.14 18.47
N GLN A 367 25.97 4.85 17.24
CA GLN A 367 27.20 5.37 16.65
C GLN A 367 26.89 6.43 15.60
N VAL A 368 27.55 7.58 15.66
CA VAL A 368 27.60 8.57 14.58
C VAL A 368 29.00 8.58 14.01
N ASN A 369 29.17 8.11 12.78
CA ASN A 369 30.45 8.10 12.09
C ASN A 369 30.49 9.23 11.07
N VAL A 370 31.55 10.02 11.11
CA VAL A 370 31.70 11.21 10.27
C VAL A 370 33.00 11.11 9.48
N ASP A 371 32.92 11.33 8.18
CA ASP A 371 34.03 11.61 7.28
C ASP A 371 33.68 12.81 6.40
N THR A 372 34.42 13.90 6.55
CA THR A 372 34.20 15.16 5.81
C THR A 372 35.36 15.50 4.87
N ALA A 373 36.21 14.53 4.49
CA ALA A 373 37.36 14.72 3.62
C ALA A 373 38.29 15.88 4.03
N ASN A 374 38.57 15.98 5.33
CA ASN A 374 39.35 16.99 6.04
C ASN A 374 38.71 18.38 6.11
N THR A 375 37.39 18.49 5.92
CA THR A 375 36.64 19.74 6.09
C THR A 375 35.88 19.78 7.43
N ALA A 376 35.12 20.83 7.69
CA ALA A 376 34.48 21.02 8.99
C ALA A 376 33.23 20.15 9.17
N PHE A 377 33.12 19.51 10.34
CA PHE A 377 31.86 18.95 10.84
C PHE A 377 31.35 19.79 12.01
N ASN A 378 30.05 20.04 12.05
CA ASN A 378 29.39 20.70 13.17
C ASN A 378 28.08 19.99 13.54
N LEU A 379 27.78 19.97 14.84
CA LEU A 379 26.46 19.75 15.39
C LEU A 379 25.79 21.12 15.53
N GLY A 380 24.68 21.28 14.83
CA GLY A 380 23.87 22.48 14.87
C GLY A 380 23.00 22.58 16.13
N ALA A 381 22.34 23.72 16.31
CA ALA A 381 21.54 23.96 17.52
C ALA A 381 20.40 22.94 17.70
N GLY A 382 19.84 22.44 16.60
CA GLY A 382 18.76 21.46 16.65
C GLY A 382 19.19 20.08 17.14
N ALA A 383 20.48 19.73 17.10
CA ALA A 383 21.01 18.45 17.61
C ALA A 383 20.64 18.23 19.08
N GLY A 384 20.64 19.29 19.89
CA GLY A 384 20.36 19.21 21.32
C GLY A 384 21.40 18.36 22.07
N SER A 385 21.12 18.05 23.34
CA SER A 385 22.06 17.38 24.25
C SER A 385 21.62 15.95 24.64
N ALA A 386 20.66 15.38 23.92
CA ALA A 386 20.01 14.11 24.27
C ALA A 386 20.78 12.88 23.77
N PHE A 387 21.70 13.05 22.83
CA PHE A 387 22.52 11.96 22.33
C PHE A 387 23.52 11.48 23.39
N THR A 388 23.48 10.17 23.67
CA THR A 388 24.35 9.50 24.63
C THR A 388 25.21 8.42 23.97
N GLY A 389 25.23 8.37 22.64
CA GLY A 389 26.06 7.44 21.90
C GLY A 389 27.51 7.88 21.78
N ASN A 390 28.17 7.48 20.69
CA ASN A 390 29.53 7.90 20.38
C ASN A 390 29.60 8.58 19.00
N VAL A 391 30.28 9.72 18.93
CA VAL A 391 30.64 10.38 17.67
C VAL A 391 32.07 10.00 17.31
N THR A 392 32.27 9.40 16.15
CA THR A 392 33.58 9.05 15.60
C THR A 392 33.90 9.97 14.44
N LEU A 393 34.98 10.72 14.54
CA LEU A 393 35.46 11.63 13.50
C LEU A 393 36.64 11.01 12.76
N ASN A 394 36.54 10.85 11.44
CA ASN A 394 37.63 10.52 10.55
C ASN A 394 37.79 11.65 9.54
N ASN A 395 39.03 12.00 9.16
CA ASN A 395 39.28 13.03 8.15
C ASN A 395 38.37 14.25 8.32
N ALA A 396 38.31 14.82 9.53
CA ALA A 396 37.37 15.88 9.85
C ALA A 396 38.01 16.92 10.76
N THR A 397 37.72 18.19 10.50
CA THR A 397 38.03 19.28 11.43
C THR A 397 36.83 19.53 12.32
N PHE A 398 37.05 19.66 13.62
CA PHE A 398 35.99 19.82 14.61
C PHE A 398 36.40 20.84 15.68
N SER A 399 35.49 21.75 16.03
CA SER A 399 35.67 22.64 17.17
C SER A 399 34.85 22.11 18.33
N LEU A 400 35.52 21.62 19.37
CA LEU A 400 34.87 21.23 20.62
C LEU A 400 34.71 22.49 21.48
N ALA A 401 33.65 23.25 21.19
CA ALA A 401 33.20 24.43 21.92
C ALA A 401 31.73 24.73 21.58
N GLY A 402 31.08 25.59 22.38
CA GLY A 402 29.75 26.13 22.05
C GLY A 402 28.71 25.04 21.76
N THR A 403 28.01 25.14 20.64
CA THR A 403 26.96 24.18 20.23
C THR A 403 27.47 22.75 20.12
N ASN A 404 28.66 22.56 19.54
CA ASN A 404 29.28 21.24 19.40
C ASN A 404 29.52 20.59 20.76
N ALA A 405 30.04 21.35 21.73
CA ALA A 405 30.26 20.84 23.07
C ALA A 405 28.96 20.61 23.85
N GLY A 406 27.98 21.52 23.72
CA GLY A 406 26.65 21.35 24.30
C GLY A 406 25.94 20.08 23.81
N ALA A 407 26.10 19.77 22.53
CA ALA A 407 25.52 18.56 21.94
C ALA A 407 26.23 17.27 22.38
N LEU A 408 27.52 17.35 22.74
CA LEU A 408 28.33 16.19 23.15
C LEU A 408 28.43 16.00 24.68
N VAL A 409 27.76 16.82 25.49
CA VAL A 409 27.87 16.76 26.96
C VAL A 409 27.61 15.37 27.54
N GLY A 410 26.67 14.63 26.95
CA GLY A 410 26.32 13.27 27.32
C GLY A 410 26.92 12.20 26.43
N ALA A 411 27.69 12.58 25.39
CA ALA A 411 28.19 11.71 24.32
C ALA A 411 29.68 11.34 24.49
N GLY A 412 30.09 10.22 23.86
CA GLY A 412 31.50 9.89 23.65
C GLY A 412 32.01 10.54 22.36
N LEU A 413 33.29 10.91 22.34
CA LEU A 413 33.98 11.43 21.16
C LEU A 413 35.22 10.58 20.86
N THR A 414 35.29 10.03 19.66
CA THR A 414 36.46 9.30 19.15
C THR A 414 37.10 10.08 18.01
N LEU A 415 38.38 10.41 18.16
CA LEU A 415 39.17 11.07 17.14
C LEU A 415 39.95 10.01 16.35
N GLY A 416 39.39 9.61 15.22
CA GLY A 416 40.00 8.70 14.26
C GLY A 416 41.08 9.37 13.39
N SER A 417 41.73 8.59 12.54
CA SER A 417 42.81 9.07 11.66
C SER A 417 42.40 10.27 10.82
N GLY A 418 43.30 11.23 10.64
CA GLY A 418 43.08 12.43 9.82
C GLY A 418 42.16 13.47 10.47
N SER A 419 41.52 13.17 11.61
CA SER A 419 40.71 14.15 12.33
C SER A 419 41.56 15.11 13.16
N VAL A 420 41.12 16.37 13.22
CA VAL A 420 41.73 17.42 14.06
C VAL A 420 40.62 18.08 14.85
N THR A 421 40.64 17.90 16.17
CA THR A 421 39.72 18.59 17.08
C THR A 421 40.44 19.70 17.82
N THR A 422 39.86 20.90 17.78
CA THR A 422 40.33 22.07 18.55
C THR A 422 39.40 22.32 19.72
N VAL A 423 39.94 22.34 20.93
CA VAL A 423 39.20 22.53 22.19
C VAL A 423 39.19 24.00 22.60
N GLY A 424 37.99 24.50 22.92
CA GLY A 424 37.76 25.87 23.35
C GLY A 424 37.84 26.90 22.21
N VAL A 425 37.60 28.16 22.57
CA VAL A 425 37.72 29.31 21.67
C VAL A 425 38.89 30.18 22.12
N PRO A 426 39.81 30.59 21.21
CA PRO A 426 40.95 31.42 21.59
C PRO A 426 40.53 32.69 22.35
N GLY A 427 41.17 32.93 23.49
CA GLY A 427 40.88 34.10 24.34
C GLY A 427 39.61 33.98 25.18
N THR A 428 38.91 32.84 25.16
CA THR A 428 37.68 32.61 25.91
C THR A 428 37.84 31.42 26.86
N PRO A 429 37.97 31.64 28.18
CA PRO A 429 37.97 30.55 29.15
C PRO A 429 36.66 29.75 29.09
N ALA A 430 36.75 28.44 28.91
CA ALA A 430 35.61 27.54 28.86
C ALA A 430 35.98 26.15 29.38
N THR A 431 34.98 25.39 29.84
CA THR A 431 35.12 23.98 30.19
C THR A 431 34.23 23.16 29.28
N GLU A 432 34.87 22.31 28.48
CA GLU A 432 34.18 21.44 27.55
C GLU A 432 34.03 20.05 28.18
N THR A 433 32.80 19.58 28.31
CA THR A 433 32.49 18.30 28.97
C THR A 433 32.09 17.25 27.94
N LEU A 434 32.61 16.04 28.10
CA LEU A 434 32.27 14.85 27.32
C LEU A 434 32.05 13.69 28.28
N ARG A 435 31.25 12.69 27.89
CA ARG A 435 31.17 11.43 28.64
C ARG A 435 32.47 10.65 28.55
N ALA A 436 33.05 10.60 27.36
CA ALA A 436 34.30 9.89 27.07
C ALA A 436 35.02 10.53 25.90
N LEU A 437 36.36 10.47 25.91
CA LEU A 437 37.21 10.89 24.81
C LEU A 437 38.20 9.77 24.48
N ALA A 438 38.27 9.37 23.22
CA ALA A 438 39.24 8.41 22.71
C ALA A 438 40.07 9.04 21.58
N LEU A 439 41.40 8.90 21.66
CA LEU A 439 42.32 9.29 20.59
C LEU A 439 42.76 8.03 19.84
N ASN A 440 42.27 7.86 18.62
CA ASN A 440 42.55 6.70 17.78
C ASN A 440 43.18 7.14 16.43
N GLY A 441 44.28 7.88 16.53
CA GLY A 441 45.01 8.42 15.38
C GLY A 441 44.64 9.85 14.98
N GLY A 442 43.62 10.45 15.61
CA GLY A 442 43.29 11.88 15.46
C GLY A 442 44.15 12.79 16.34
N THR A 443 44.12 14.09 16.03
CA THR A 443 44.85 15.15 16.75
C THR A 443 43.89 15.96 17.62
N LEU A 444 44.28 16.19 18.88
CA LEU A 444 43.59 17.09 19.80
C LEU A 444 44.46 18.32 20.08
N THR A 445 43.93 19.51 19.81
CA THR A 445 44.63 20.79 19.97
C THR A 445 43.88 21.67 20.97
N PHE A 446 44.58 22.33 21.89
CA PHE A 446 43.99 23.26 22.86
C PHE A 446 44.26 24.71 22.45
N THR A 447 43.23 25.57 22.55
CA THR A 447 43.38 27.01 22.30
C THR A 447 43.78 27.74 23.59
N GLY A 448 45.06 28.11 23.69
CA GLY A 448 45.65 28.73 24.89
C GLY A 448 46.51 27.76 25.69
N GLY A 449 47.68 28.22 26.16
CA GLY A 449 48.60 27.41 26.94
C GLY A 449 47.87 26.75 28.11
N ALA A 450 48.00 25.43 28.23
CA ALA A 450 47.35 24.66 29.27
C ALA A 450 47.48 25.38 30.63
N PRO A 451 46.39 25.66 31.37
CA PRO A 451 46.55 25.82 32.80
C PRO A 451 47.14 24.50 33.28
N LEU A 452 48.37 24.56 33.78
CA LEU A 452 48.99 23.47 34.54
C LEU A 452 47.92 22.93 35.49
N SER A 453 47.64 21.64 35.41
CA SER A 453 46.78 20.95 36.37
C SER A 453 47.20 21.39 37.78
N LEU A 454 46.31 22.05 38.53
CA LEU A 454 46.48 22.07 39.98
C LEU A 454 46.11 20.67 40.48
N ALA A 455 47.10 20.03 41.09
CA ALA A 455 47.03 18.69 41.68
C ALA A 455 45.98 18.58 42.78
#